data_AF-A0A2P4X1J5-F1
#
_entry.id   AF-A0A2P4X1J5-F1
#
_cell.length_a   1.000
_cell.length_b   1.000
_cell.length_c   1.000
_cell.angle_alpha   90.00
_cell.angle_beta   90.00
_cell.angle_gamma   90.00
#
_symmetry.space_group_name_H-M   'P 1'
#
loop_
_entity.id
_entity.type
_entity.pdbx_description
1 polymer ?
#
loop_
_entity_poly.entity_id
_entity_poly.type
_entity_poly.pdbx_seq_one_letter_code
_entity_poly.pdbx_strand_id
1 'polypeptide(L)'
;MHAPRRFMSQIWANNNVTSYSYLFNVLTAGVSQYIGATHFTEIAFVFCNLLGNGYNNSVATPPFLNKPESYSQLARVMTRMWASFIVNQTPNESGVTTLKWPEYTLDDPQNIVFDANVTELAFIEPDTFRAEAIAHMINNA
;
A
#
# COMPACT_ATOMS: atom_id res chain seq x y z
N MET A 1 -7.83 2.44 -5.99
CA MET A 1 -8.39 2.03 -7.30
C MET A 1 -7.73 0.73 -7.73
N HIS A 2 -8.50 -0.31 -8.13
CA HIS A 2 -7.92 -1.64 -8.39
C HIS A 2 -7.68 -1.92 -9.89
N ALA A 3 -8.66 -1.68 -10.77
CA ALA A 3 -8.53 -2.06 -12.17
C ALA A 3 -7.45 -1.29 -12.94
N PRO A 4 -7.39 0.05 -12.92
CA PRO A 4 -6.31 0.79 -13.59
C PRO A 4 -4.92 0.46 -13.06
N ARG A 5 -4.80 0.21 -11.74
CA ARG A 5 -3.53 -0.21 -11.11
C ARG A 5 -3.09 -1.56 -11.68
N ARG A 6 -3.96 -2.58 -11.66
CA ARG A 6 -3.64 -3.92 -12.19
C ARG A 6 -3.28 -3.86 -13.67
N PHE A 7 -4.06 -3.13 -14.46
CA PHE A 7 -3.79 -2.96 -15.88
C PHE A 7 -2.38 -2.39 -16.13
N MET A 8 -2.04 -1.31 -15.43
CA MET A 8 -0.72 -0.69 -15.59
C MET A 8 0.42 -1.64 -15.16
N SER A 9 0.26 -2.36 -14.04
CA SER A 9 1.23 -3.36 -13.59
C SER A 9 1.42 -4.48 -14.62
N GLN A 10 0.34 -4.97 -15.24
CA GLN A 10 0.41 -5.97 -16.31
C GLN A 10 1.10 -5.42 -17.57
N ILE A 11 0.79 -4.18 -17.97
CA ILE A 11 1.44 -3.52 -19.11
C ILE A 11 2.94 -3.35 -18.86
N TRP A 12 3.35 -2.90 -17.68
CA TRP A 12 4.76 -2.78 -17.33
C TRP A 12 5.48 -4.13 -17.33
N ALA A 13 4.91 -5.15 -16.69
CA ALA A 13 5.48 -6.50 -16.70
C ALA A 13 5.63 -7.06 -18.13
N ASN A 14 4.62 -6.89 -18.99
CA ASN A 14 4.67 -7.34 -20.39
C ASN A 14 5.74 -6.61 -21.23
N ASN A 15 6.18 -5.43 -20.79
CA ASN A 15 7.20 -4.63 -21.47
C ASN A 15 8.56 -4.67 -20.75
N ASN A 16 8.78 -5.64 -19.86
CA ASN A 16 10.01 -5.78 -19.06
C ASN A 16 10.35 -4.52 -18.24
N VAL A 17 9.34 -3.79 -17.78
CA VAL A 17 9.49 -2.66 -16.87
C VAL A 17 9.25 -3.16 -15.45
N THR A 18 10.30 -3.16 -14.63
CA THR A 18 10.21 -3.49 -13.21
C THR A 18 9.18 -2.61 -12.52
N SER A 19 8.23 -3.23 -11.84
CA SER A 19 7.23 -2.51 -11.05
C SER A 19 6.90 -3.25 -9.77
N TYR A 20 6.38 -2.52 -8.80
CA TYR A 20 6.04 -3.01 -7.48
C TYR A 20 4.61 -2.58 -7.17
N SER A 21 3.78 -3.49 -6.65
CA SER A 21 2.37 -3.19 -6.36
C SER A 21 2.03 -3.41 -4.90
N TYR A 22 1.21 -2.54 -4.32
CA TYR A 22 0.78 -2.66 -2.93
C TYR A 22 -0.71 -2.42 -2.75
N LEU A 23 -1.24 -2.95 -1.66
CA LEU A 23 -2.52 -2.59 -1.08
C LEU A 23 -2.32 -1.99 0.31
N PHE A 24 -3.14 -1.01 0.66
CA PHE A 24 -3.16 -0.39 1.97
C PHE A 24 -4.43 -0.85 2.70
N ASN A 25 -4.25 -1.68 3.73
CA ASN A 25 -5.33 -2.28 4.52
C ASN A 25 -5.28 -1.78 5.97
N VAL A 26 -5.45 -0.48 6.17
CA VAL A 26 -5.42 0.11 7.52
C VAL A 26 -6.65 0.99 7.72
N LEU A 27 -7.35 0.76 8.83
CA LEU A 27 -8.44 1.62 9.26
C LEU A 27 -7.88 2.78 10.10
N THR A 28 -7.73 3.96 9.50
CA THR A 28 -7.25 5.16 10.19
C THR A 28 -8.28 5.71 11.18
N ALA A 29 -7.85 6.60 12.09
CA ALA A 29 -8.78 7.27 13.00
C ALA A 29 -9.80 8.12 12.23
N GLY A 30 -10.99 8.29 12.79
CA GLY A 30 -12.08 9.08 12.18
C GLY A 30 -12.86 8.37 11.08
N VAL A 31 -12.49 7.12 10.71
CA VAL A 31 -13.21 6.32 9.70
C VAL A 31 -13.86 5.11 10.38
N SER A 32 -15.11 4.81 10.01
CA SER A 32 -15.82 3.64 10.56
C SER A 32 -15.38 2.34 9.86
N GLN A 33 -15.46 1.22 10.59
CA GLN A 33 -15.13 -0.11 10.04
C GLN A 33 -15.97 -0.48 8.81
N TYR A 34 -17.22 -0.01 8.73
CA TYR A 34 -18.10 -0.23 7.58
C TYR A 34 -17.55 0.40 6.29
N ILE A 35 -16.86 1.54 6.41
CA ILE A 35 -16.27 2.24 5.27
C ILE A 35 -14.92 1.60 4.90
N GLY A 36 -14.12 1.22 5.89
CA GLY A 36 -12.81 0.59 5.70
C GLY A 36 -11.69 1.57 5.34
N ALA A 37 -10.65 1.09 4.65
CA ALA A 37 -9.55 1.93 4.18
C ALA A 37 -9.97 2.76 2.96
N THR A 38 -10.07 4.07 3.14
CA THR A 38 -10.53 4.99 2.08
C THR A 38 -9.38 5.63 1.33
N HIS A 39 -9.70 6.23 0.18
CA HIS A 39 -8.78 7.05 -0.59
C HIS A 39 -8.07 8.08 0.30
N PHE A 40 -6.78 8.32 0.04
CA PHE A 40 -5.90 9.29 0.70
C PHE A 40 -5.39 8.88 2.10
N THR A 41 -5.98 7.89 2.74
CA THR A 41 -5.63 7.53 4.13
C THR A 41 -4.21 6.95 4.28
N GLU A 42 -3.62 6.42 3.20
CA GLU A 42 -2.26 5.90 3.17
C GLU A 42 -1.18 6.98 3.22
N ILE A 43 -1.51 8.21 2.81
CA ILE A 43 -0.54 9.29 2.62
C ILE A 43 0.19 9.63 3.92
N ALA A 44 -0.51 9.65 5.05
CA ALA A 44 0.13 9.91 6.34
C ALA A 44 1.19 8.88 6.71
N PHE A 45 1.04 7.63 6.25
CA PHE A 45 2.02 6.56 6.45
C PHE A 45 3.18 6.68 5.47
N VAL A 46 2.91 6.98 4.19
CA VAL A 46 3.95 7.21 3.17
C VAL A 46 4.92 8.31 3.61
N PHE A 47 4.39 9.41 4.15
CA PHE A 47 5.18 10.57 4.59
C PHE A 47 5.69 10.49 6.03
N CYS A 48 5.42 9.40 6.77
CA CYS A 48 5.72 9.30 8.22
C CYS A 48 5.20 10.54 9.00
N ASN A 49 4.03 11.06 8.65
CA ASN A 49 3.43 12.24 9.27
C ASN A 49 2.75 11.87 10.60
N LEU A 50 3.54 11.37 11.55
CA LEU A 50 3.05 10.88 12.84
C LEU A 50 2.38 11.97 13.69
N LEU A 51 2.75 13.23 13.47
CA LEU A 51 2.12 14.38 14.13
C LEU A 51 0.74 14.72 13.56
N GLY A 52 0.34 14.14 12.42
CA GLY A 52 -0.93 14.43 11.79
C GLY A 52 -1.04 15.86 11.26
N ASN A 53 0.08 16.48 10.89
CA ASN A 53 0.11 17.85 10.38
C ASN A 53 -0.78 17.98 9.14
N GLY A 54 -1.70 18.94 9.13
CA GLY A 54 -2.67 19.14 8.06
C GLY A 54 -3.98 18.35 8.18
N TYR A 55 -4.07 17.40 9.12
CA TYR A 55 -5.28 16.56 9.29
C TYR A 55 -6.23 17.05 10.38
N ASN A 56 -5.85 18.01 11.22
CA ASN A 56 -6.74 18.58 12.23
C ASN A 56 -7.62 19.68 11.64
N ASN A 57 -8.66 19.32 10.90
CA ASN A 57 -9.58 20.25 10.23
C ASN A 57 -11.00 19.68 10.13
N SER A 58 -11.94 20.40 9.48
CA SER A 58 -13.36 20.02 9.43
C SER A 58 -13.67 18.76 8.62
N VAL A 59 -12.74 18.27 7.80
CA VAL A 59 -12.95 17.13 6.88
C VAL A 59 -11.99 15.97 7.13
N ALA A 60 -11.07 16.09 8.09
CA ALA A 60 -10.07 15.08 8.39
C ALA A 60 -9.89 14.91 9.90
N THR A 61 -9.45 13.71 10.29
CA THR A 61 -9.01 13.39 11.65
C THR A 61 -7.55 12.96 11.56
N PRO A 62 -6.68 13.36 12.52
CA PRO A 62 -5.31 12.86 12.57
C PRO A 62 -5.27 11.32 12.49
N PRO A 63 -4.69 10.71 11.44
CA PRO A 63 -4.87 9.29 11.13
C PRO A 63 -4.42 8.31 12.23
N PHE A 64 -3.48 8.75 13.05
CA PHE A 64 -2.86 8.01 14.16
C PHE A 64 -3.54 8.25 15.52
N LEU A 65 -4.57 9.11 15.60
CA LEU A 65 -5.24 9.44 16.85
C LEU A 65 -5.80 8.19 17.54
N ASN A 66 -5.38 7.94 18.78
CA ASN A 66 -5.78 6.78 19.58
C ASN A 66 -5.53 5.42 18.89
N LYS A 67 -4.55 5.36 17.99
CA LYS A 67 -4.12 4.12 17.34
C LYS A 67 -2.96 3.47 18.10
N PRO A 68 -2.84 2.13 18.05
CA PRO A 68 -1.73 1.43 18.68
C PRO A 68 -0.39 1.76 18.01
N GLU A 69 0.71 1.49 18.72
CA GLU A 69 2.10 1.70 18.25
C GLU A 69 2.40 0.97 16.92
N SER A 70 1.66 -0.09 16.59
CA SER A 70 1.82 -0.77 15.30
C SER A 70 1.58 0.16 14.10
N TYR A 71 0.80 1.25 14.25
CA TYR A 71 0.57 2.21 13.19
C TYR A 71 1.80 3.09 12.93
N SER A 72 2.45 3.59 13.99
CA SER A 72 3.70 4.35 13.86
C SER A 72 4.84 3.46 13.34
N GLN A 73 4.89 2.21 13.77
CA GLN A 73 5.83 1.22 13.23
C GLN A 73 5.57 0.96 11.74
N LEU A 74 4.31 0.78 11.34
CA LEU A 74 3.95 0.57 9.93
C LEU A 74 4.32 1.79 9.08
N ALA A 75 4.08 3.01 9.56
CA ALA A 75 4.47 4.23 8.86
C ALA A 75 5.99 4.26 8.61
N ARG A 76 6.80 3.85 9.59
CA ARG A 76 8.26 3.74 9.41
C ARG A 76 8.63 2.68 8.36
N VAL A 77 7.98 1.53 8.35
CA VAL A 77 8.18 0.48 7.33
C VAL A 77 7.87 1.03 5.94
N MET A 78 6.69 1.61 5.75
CA MET A 78 6.24 2.17 4.47
C MET A 78 7.17 3.28 3.97
N THR A 79 7.46 4.29 4.80
CA THR A 79 8.34 5.40 4.41
C THR A 79 9.74 4.92 4.04
N ARG A 80 10.28 3.92 4.77
CA ARG A 80 11.62 3.37 4.46
C ARG A 80 11.63 2.55 3.17
N MET A 81 10.59 1.78 2.89
CA MET A 81 10.44 1.10 1.59
C MET A 81 10.31 2.11 0.44
N TRP A 82 9.52 3.16 0.60
CA TRP A 82 9.41 4.25 -0.38
C TRP A 82 10.75 4.96 -0.61
N ALA A 83 11.47 5.32 0.47
CA ALA A 83 12.80 5.93 0.37
C ALA A 83 13.80 4.99 -0.31
N SER A 84 13.76 3.69 0.00
CA SER A 84 14.58 2.69 -0.67
C SER A 84 14.29 2.64 -2.17
N PHE A 85 13.02 2.64 -2.58
CA PHE A 85 12.66 2.64 -3.99
C PHE A 85 13.20 3.88 -4.72
N ILE A 86 13.08 5.06 -4.11
CA ILE A 86 13.57 6.31 -4.69
C ILE A 86 15.10 6.30 -4.89
N VAL A 87 15.86 5.75 -3.94
CA VAL A 87 17.33 5.80 -3.97
C VAL A 87 17.93 4.62 -4.73
N ASN A 88 17.37 3.42 -4.53
CA ASN A 88 17.97 2.16 -4.97
C ASN A 88 17.18 1.48 -6.10
N GLN A 89 16.08 2.08 -6.56
CA GLN A 89 15.16 1.48 -7.56
C GLN A 89 14.53 0.15 -7.12
N THR A 90 14.61 -0.16 -5.82
CA THR A 90 13.95 -1.30 -5.18
C THR A 90 13.48 -0.90 -3.78
N PRO A 91 12.28 -1.31 -3.34
CA PRO A 91 11.82 -1.07 -1.97
C PRO A 91 12.55 -1.90 -0.90
N ASN A 92 13.42 -2.83 -1.31
CA ASN A 92 13.93 -3.92 -0.48
C ASN A 92 15.22 -3.63 0.31
N GLU A 93 15.78 -2.43 0.17
CA GLU A 93 16.93 -1.91 0.95
C GLU A 93 16.44 -0.94 2.05
N SER A 94 15.27 -1.24 2.63
CA SER A 94 14.61 -0.41 3.64
C SER A 94 15.28 -0.51 5.02
N GLY A 95 16.03 -1.59 5.31
CA GLY A 95 16.74 -1.79 6.57
C GLY A 95 15.85 -1.86 7.82
N VAL A 96 14.54 -2.00 7.66
CA VAL A 96 13.56 -2.02 8.78
C VAL A 96 12.67 -3.26 8.81
N THR A 97 12.76 -4.11 7.80
CA THR A 97 12.06 -5.41 7.74
C THR A 97 12.84 -6.37 6.86
N THR A 98 12.72 -7.66 7.14
CA THR A 98 13.23 -8.75 6.29
C THR A 98 12.24 -9.14 5.20
N LEU A 99 10.96 -8.74 5.32
CA LEU A 99 9.94 -8.97 4.31
C LEU A 99 10.33 -8.27 3.01
N LYS A 100 10.30 -9.03 1.92
CA LYS A 100 10.59 -8.51 0.58
C LYS A 100 9.28 -8.15 -0.12
N TRP A 101 9.23 -6.93 -0.66
CA TRP A 101 8.19 -6.51 -1.58
C TRP A 101 8.59 -7.01 -2.99
N PRO A 102 7.88 -8.02 -3.52
CA PRO A 102 8.24 -8.66 -4.78
C PRO A 102 7.99 -7.74 -5.97
N GLU A 103 8.76 -7.94 -7.03
CA GLU A 103 8.45 -7.39 -8.35
C GLU A 103 7.15 -7.99 -8.87
N TYR A 104 6.33 -7.16 -9.50
CA TYR A 104 5.10 -7.61 -10.11
C TYR A 104 5.41 -8.26 -11.46
N THR A 105 5.03 -9.54 -11.62
CA THR A 105 5.22 -10.30 -12.87
C THR A 105 3.89 -10.81 -13.41
N LEU A 106 3.87 -11.28 -14.65
CA LEU A 106 2.68 -11.91 -15.23
C LEU A 106 2.48 -13.36 -14.75
N ASP A 107 3.57 -14.07 -14.50
CA ASP A 107 3.55 -15.48 -14.07
C ASP A 107 3.19 -15.62 -12.58
N ASP A 108 3.64 -14.68 -11.75
CA ASP A 108 3.35 -14.60 -10.31
C ASP A 108 2.99 -13.15 -9.93
N PRO A 109 1.76 -12.69 -10.25
CA PRO A 109 1.32 -11.35 -9.94
C PRO A 109 1.02 -11.21 -8.45
N GLN A 110 1.79 -10.38 -7.74
CA GLN A 110 1.73 -10.24 -6.29
C GLN A 110 1.64 -8.78 -5.84
N ASN A 111 0.97 -8.57 -4.72
CA ASN A 111 0.98 -7.31 -3.98
C ASN A 111 1.66 -7.52 -2.62
N ILE A 112 2.35 -6.49 -2.13
CA ILE A 112 2.52 -6.35 -0.68
C ILE A 112 1.26 -5.71 -0.09
N VAL A 113 0.75 -6.23 1.01
CA VAL A 113 -0.36 -5.64 1.77
C VAL A 113 0.20 -5.04 3.03
N PHE A 114 0.03 -3.73 3.21
CA PHE A 114 0.35 -3.04 4.44
C PHE A 114 -0.84 -3.12 5.40
N ASP A 115 -0.63 -3.70 6.59
CA ASP A 115 -1.66 -3.92 7.59
C ASP A 115 -1.10 -3.77 9.01
N ALA A 116 -1.63 -2.83 9.77
CA ALA A 116 -1.14 -2.53 11.12
C ALA A 116 -1.54 -3.57 12.17
N ASN A 117 -2.33 -4.59 11.81
CA ASN A 117 -2.84 -5.61 12.72
C ASN A 117 -2.17 -6.98 12.55
N VAL A 118 -1.24 -7.13 11.60
CA VAL A 118 -0.44 -8.35 11.44
C VAL A 118 0.95 -8.19 12.04
N THR A 119 1.58 -9.29 12.44
CA THR A 119 2.87 -9.28 13.16
C THR A 119 3.98 -8.57 12.40
N GLU A 120 4.15 -8.85 11.12
CA GLU A 120 5.20 -8.26 10.28
C GLU A 120 4.82 -6.88 9.71
N LEU A 121 3.65 -6.35 10.10
CA LEU A 121 3.04 -5.10 9.59
C LEU A 121 2.73 -5.09 8.08
N ALA A 122 3.09 -6.16 7.38
CA ALA A 122 2.75 -6.42 6.00
C ALA A 122 2.83 -7.92 5.67
N PHE A 123 2.25 -8.32 4.55
CA PHE A 123 2.37 -9.67 3.99
C PHE A 123 2.26 -9.64 2.47
N ILE A 124 2.64 -10.72 1.79
CA ILE A 124 2.48 -10.86 0.33
C ILE A 124 1.20 -11.63 0.03
N GLU A 125 0.44 -11.14 -0.95
CA GLU A 125 -0.72 -11.86 -1.47
C GLU A 125 -0.71 -11.90 -3.00
N PRO A 126 -1.28 -12.96 -3.61
CA PRO A 126 -1.56 -12.98 -5.05
C PRO A 126 -2.54 -11.86 -5.44
N ASP A 127 -2.29 -11.20 -6.57
CA ASP A 127 -3.16 -10.14 -7.09
C ASP A 127 -4.42 -10.69 -7.79
N THR A 128 -5.21 -11.49 -7.07
CA THR A 128 -6.39 -12.20 -7.59
C THR A 128 -7.72 -11.56 -7.19
N PHE A 129 -7.70 -10.49 -6.38
CA PHE A 129 -8.91 -9.78 -5.96
C PHE A 129 -9.79 -9.42 -7.16
N ARG A 130 -11.04 -9.91 -7.17
CA ARG A 130 -12.04 -9.69 -8.23
C ARG A 130 -11.48 -9.85 -9.65
N ALA A 131 -10.60 -10.83 -9.87
CA ALA A 131 -9.85 -11.01 -11.12
C ALA A 131 -10.73 -10.94 -12.37
N GLU A 132 -11.81 -11.71 -12.42
CA GLU A 132 -12.71 -11.77 -13.58
C GLU A 132 -13.38 -10.42 -13.88
N ALA A 133 -13.93 -9.77 -12.85
CA ALA A 133 -14.61 -8.48 -13.01
C ALA A 133 -13.62 -7.36 -13.40
N ILE A 134 -12.41 -7.37 -12.84
CA ILE A 134 -11.36 -6.43 -13.20
C ILE A 134 -10.90 -6.67 -14.64
N ALA A 135 -10.68 -7.91 -15.04
CA ALA A 135 -10.34 -8.25 -16.42
C ALA A 135 -11.44 -7.80 -17.40
N HIS A 136 -12.71 -7.97 -17.03
CA HIS A 136 -13.83 -7.46 -17.82
C HIS A 136 -13.76 -5.93 -17.99
N MET A 137 -13.52 -5.16 -16.92
CA MET A 137 -13.38 -3.70 -17.01
C MET A 137 -12.18 -3.28 -17.87
N ILE A 138 -11.06 -4.00 -17.80
CA ILE A 138 -9.86 -3.70 -18.58
C ILE A 138 -10.08 -3.95 -20.07
N ASN A 139 -10.72 -5.06 -20.42
CA ASN A 139 -10.86 -5.51 -21.81
C ASN A 139 -12.03 -4.84 -22.57
N ASN A 140 -12.91 -4.12 -21.87
CA ASN A 140 -14.09 -3.48 -22.44
C ASN A 140 -14.13 -1.96 -22.20
N ALA A 141 -12.98 -1.35 -21.89
CA ALA A 141 -12.81 0.10 -21.77
C ALA A 141 -12.64 0.78 -23.13
#